data_AF-A0A661QBR5-F1
#
_entry.id   AF-A0A661QBR5-F1
#
_cell.length_a   1.000
_cell.length_b   1.000
_cell.length_c   1.000
_cell.angle_alpha   90.00
_cell.angle_beta   90.00
_cell.angle_gamma   90.00
#
_symmetry.space_group_name_H-M   'P 1'
#
loop_
_entity.id
_entity.type
_entity.pdbx_description
1 polymer ?
#
loop_
_entity_poly.entity_id
_entity_poly.type
_entity_poly.pdbx_seq_one_letter_code
_entity_poly.pdbx_strand_id
1 'polypeptide(L)'
;MSSLPTFDILEDIKQRLGFRLSLDHLAQETLGRKKTGHGLQAIEWFRKGDIDKLHSYCKEDVDITRELFEYGFKNGHLIYRQKTEDRRLRLPVDWKIEEIIQRAKERIGEH
;
A
#
# COMPACT_ATOMS: atom_id res chain seq x y z
N MET A 1 8.28 6.03 -24.19
CA MET A 1 7.13 5.68 -23.33
C MET A 1 7.04 6.77 -22.28
N SER A 2 5.97 7.56 -22.28
CA SER A 2 5.74 8.58 -21.24
C SER A 2 5.57 7.88 -19.89
N SER A 3 6.41 8.20 -18.91
CA SER A 3 6.21 7.76 -17.54
C SER A 3 4.93 8.38 -17.00
N LEU A 4 4.12 7.56 -16.31
CA LEU A 4 2.94 8.06 -15.62
C LEU A 4 3.34 8.56 -14.23
N PRO A 5 2.84 9.72 -13.78
CA PRO A 5 3.07 10.19 -12.43
C PRO A 5 2.49 9.16 -11.45
N THR A 6 3.32 8.64 -10.55
CA THR A 6 2.94 7.61 -9.58
C THR A 6 3.20 8.07 -8.15
N PHE A 7 2.37 7.56 -7.24
CA PHE A 7 2.52 7.70 -5.81
C PHE A 7 2.56 6.31 -5.17
N ASP A 8 3.71 5.93 -4.62
CA ASP A 8 3.87 4.65 -3.92
C ASP A 8 3.62 4.85 -2.41
N ILE A 9 2.49 4.34 -1.95
CA ILE A 9 2.05 4.42 -0.55
C ILE A 9 3.03 3.70 0.38
N LEU A 10 3.56 2.54 -0.02
CA LEU A 10 4.44 1.75 0.84
C LEU A 10 5.82 2.39 0.94
N GLU A 11 6.30 3.04 -0.13
CA GLU A 11 7.53 3.82 -0.05
C GLU A 11 7.35 5.10 0.78
N ASP A 12 6.23 5.83 0.66
CA ASP A 12 5.92 6.97 1.54
C ASP A 12 5.90 6.57 3.01
N ILE A 13 5.24 5.46 3.35
CA ILE A 13 5.21 4.90 4.71
C ILE A 13 6.62 4.54 5.19
N LYS A 14 7.42 3.88 4.34
CA LYS A 14 8.80 3.50 4.67
C LYS A 14 9.68 4.73 4.93
N GLN A 15 9.52 5.80 4.15
CA GLN A 15 10.26 7.06 4.36
C GLN A 15 9.90 7.71 5.70
N ARG A 16 8.64 7.61 6.13
CA ARG A 16 8.17 8.16 7.42
C ARG A 16 8.60 7.32 8.63
N LEU A 17 8.54 5.99 8.51
CA LEU A 17 8.81 5.08 9.62
C LEU A 17 10.27 4.63 9.72
N GLY A 18 11.03 4.73 8.63
CA GLY A 18 12.37 4.16 8.50
C GLY A 18 12.40 2.65 8.23
N PHE A 19 11.24 1.99 8.14
CA PHE A 19 11.11 0.57 7.82
C PHE A 19 9.83 0.28 7.04
N ARG A 20 9.82 -0.83 6.31
CA ARG A 20 8.68 -1.25 5.48
C ARG A 20 7.64 -1.99 6.30
N LEU A 21 6.38 -1.63 6.10
CA LEU A 21 5.22 -2.43 6.52
C LEU A 21 4.68 -3.24 5.33
N SER A 22 4.12 -4.42 5.59
CA SER A 22 3.42 -5.17 4.55
C SER A 22 2.05 -4.54 4.27
N LEU A 23 1.56 -4.71 3.04
CA LEU A 23 0.23 -4.28 2.66
C LEU A 23 -0.85 -4.96 3.52
N ASP A 24 -0.68 -6.25 3.80
CA ASP A 24 -1.56 -7.05 4.66
C ASP A 24 -1.62 -6.49 6.10
N HIS A 25 -0.47 -6.12 6.68
CA HIS A 25 -0.43 -5.50 8.01
C HIS A 25 -1.21 -4.19 8.07
N LEU A 26 -1.04 -3.34 7.05
CA LEU A 26 -1.78 -2.09 6.94
C LEU A 26 -3.28 -2.32 6.71
N ALA A 27 -3.65 -3.29 5.87
CA ALA A 27 -5.04 -3.67 5.63
C ALA A 27 -5.72 -4.14 6.93
N GLN A 28 -5.03 -4.99 7.71
CA GLN A 28 -5.54 -5.47 8.97
C GLN A 28 -5.68 -4.33 9.98
N GLU A 29 -4.61 -3.57 10.20
CA GLU A 29 -4.59 -2.59 11.28
C GLU A 29 -5.38 -1.31 10.96
N THR A 30 -5.48 -0.91 9.69
CA THR A 30 -6.21 0.29 9.26
C THR A 30 -7.66 -0.02 8.86
N LEU A 31 -7.87 -1.05 8.04
CA LEU A 31 -9.18 -1.34 7.44
C LEU A 31 -9.93 -2.47 8.14
N GLY A 32 -9.30 -3.19 9.08
CA GLY A 32 -9.88 -4.37 9.73
C GLY A 32 -10.02 -5.58 8.80
N ARG A 33 -9.37 -5.58 7.63
CA ARG A 33 -9.41 -6.68 6.67
C ARG A 33 -8.28 -7.67 6.94
N LYS A 34 -8.60 -8.95 7.05
CA LYS A 34 -7.59 -10.02 6.99
C LYS A 34 -7.45 -10.44 5.53
N LYS A 35 -6.26 -10.31 4.96
CA LYS A 35 -6.01 -10.84 3.64
C LYS A 35 -5.98 -12.37 3.71
N THR A 36 -6.59 -13.04 2.74
CA THR A 36 -6.62 -14.51 2.69
C THR A 36 -5.45 -15.11 1.90
N GLY A 37 -4.73 -14.30 1.12
CA GLY A 37 -3.60 -14.74 0.29
C GLY A 37 -2.25 -14.18 0.72
N HIS A 38 -1.20 -14.99 0.61
CA HIS A 38 0.19 -14.59 0.87
C HIS A 38 1.01 -14.58 -0.42
N GLY A 39 2.00 -13.69 -0.53
CA GLY A 39 2.80 -13.53 -1.76
C GLY A 39 3.50 -14.82 -2.23
N LEU A 40 3.84 -15.73 -1.31
CA LEU A 40 4.37 -17.06 -1.67
C LEU A 40 3.35 -17.92 -2.41
N GLN A 41 2.05 -17.85 -2.05
CA GLN A 41 0.99 -18.58 -2.75
C GLN A 41 0.78 -18.07 -4.17
N ALA A 42 0.92 -16.76 -4.41
CA ALA A 42 0.82 -16.20 -5.75
C ALA A 42 1.86 -16.80 -6.71
N ILE A 43 3.09 -17.02 -6.23
CA ILE A 43 4.15 -17.69 -6.99
C ILE A 43 3.77 -19.15 -7.30
N GLU A 44 3.19 -19.86 -6.33
CA GLU A 44 2.72 -21.22 -6.56
C GLU A 44 1.60 -21.31 -7.59
N TRP A 45 0.60 -20.42 -7.52
CA TRP A 45 -0.49 -20.39 -8.50
C TRP A 45 0.02 -20.09 -9.89
N PHE A 46 0.95 -19.15 -10.04
CA PHE A 46 1.60 -18.90 -11.32
C PHE A 46 2.30 -20.15 -11.86
N ARG A 47 3.09 -20.84 -11.03
CA ARG A 47 3.79 -22.08 -11.43
C ARG A 47 2.84 -23.22 -11.79
N LYS A 48 1.66 -23.28 -11.16
CA LYS A 48 0.63 -24.31 -11.39
C LYS A 48 -0.32 -23.95 -12.54
N GLY A 49 -0.24 -22.74 -13.10
CA GLY A 49 -1.19 -22.25 -14.11
C GLY A 49 -2.57 -21.88 -13.54
N ASP A 50 -2.69 -21.72 -12.21
CA ASP A 50 -3.92 -21.29 -11.52
C ASP A 50 -4.16 -19.77 -11.71
N ILE A 51 -4.39 -19.34 -12.96
CA ILE A 51 -4.47 -17.92 -13.33
C ILE A 51 -5.63 -17.21 -12.62
N ASP A 52 -6.78 -17.89 -12.40
CA ASP A 52 -7.93 -17.28 -11.74
C ASP A 52 -7.62 -16.86 -10.29
N LYS A 53 -6.90 -17.72 -9.55
CA LYS A 53 -6.49 -17.41 -8.16
C LYS A 53 -5.46 -16.29 -8.14
N LEU A 54 -4.50 -16.32 -9.06
CA LEU A 54 -3.51 -15.26 -9.21
C LEU A 54 -4.18 -13.91 -9.52
N HIS A 55 -5.12 -13.89 -10.46
CA HIS A 55 -5.87 -12.69 -10.81
C HIS A 55 -6.70 -12.16 -9.63
N SER A 56 -7.40 -13.05 -8.92
CA SER A 56 -8.16 -12.68 -7.71
C SER A 56 -7.26 -12.04 -6.65
N TYR A 57 -6.09 -12.62 -6.42
CA TYR A 57 -5.09 -12.09 -5.49
C TYR A 57 -4.55 -10.72 -5.91
N CYS A 58 -4.19 -10.55 -7.19
CA CYS A 58 -3.71 -9.27 -7.70
C CYS A 58 -4.79 -8.19 -7.61
N LYS A 59 -6.05 -8.53 -7.88
CA LYS A 59 -7.18 -7.60 -7.76
C LYS A 59 -7.41 -7.16 -6.32
N GLU A 60 -7.35 -8.10 -5.37
CA GLU A 60 -7.47 -7.80 -3.94
C GLU A 60 -6.39 -6.80 -3.49
N ASP A 61 -5.14 -6.94 -3.95
CA ASP A 61 -4.07 -6.00 -3.65
C ASP A 61 -4.34 -4.58 -4.17
N VAL A 62 -4.91 -4.46 -5.37
CA VAL A 62 -5.30 -3.16 -5.94
C VAL A 62 -6.42 -2.53 -5.12
N ASP A 63 -7.45 -3.30 -4.77
CA ASP A 63 -8.59 -2.82 -3.98
C ASP A 63 -8.15 -2.36 -2.59
N ILE A 64 -7.30 -3.14 -1.89
CA ILE A 64 -6.75 -2.77 -0.59
C ILE A 64 -5.91 -1.48 -0.69
N THR A 65 -5.06 -1.38 -1.71
CA THR A 65 -4.20 -0.20 -1.90
C THR A 65 -5.06 1.06 -2.10
N ARG A 66 -6.13 0.99 -2.89
CA ARG A 66 -7.09 2.08 -3.06
C ARG A 66 -7.76 2.45 -1.74
N GLU A 67 -8.26 1.47 -1.00
CA GLU A 67 -8.96 1.73 0.27
C GLU A 67 -8.04 2.33 1.33
N LEU A 68 -6.77 1.91 1.40
CA LEU A 68 -5.77 2.53 2.25
C LEU A 68 -5.51 3.99 1.85
N PHE A 69 -5.36 4.25 0.55
CA PHE A 69 -5.20 5.60 0.03
C PHE A 69 -6.37 6.50 0.47
N GLU A 70 -7.59 6.05 0.23
CA GLU A 70 -8.79 6.79 0.60
C GLU A 70 -8.92 7.00 2.10
N TYR A 71 -8.59 5.99 2.91
CA TYR A 71 -8.61 6.11 4.36
C TYR A 71 -7.61 7.17 4.82
N GLY A 72 -6.36 7.08 4.39
CA GLY A 72 -5.31 8.03 4.80
C GLY A 72 -5.62 9.45 4.32
N PHE A 73 -6.14 9.60 3.10
CA PHE A 73 -6.59 10.88 2.56
C PHE A 73 -7.72 11.50 3.38
N LYS A 74 -8.78 10.72 3.69
CA LYS A 74 -9.95 11.21 4.43
C LYS A 74 -9.68 11.46 5.91
N ASN A 75 -8.82 10.65 6.53
CA ASN A 75 -8.63 10.62 7.99
C ASN A 75 -7.30 11.23 8.46
N GLY A 76 -6.38 11.57 7.55
CA GLY A 76 -5.06 12.14 7.86
C GLY A 76 -4.11 11.19 8.59
N HIS A 77 -4.41 9.89 8.64
CA HIS A 77 -3.53 8.89 9.24
C HIS A 77 -3.80 7.49 8.69
N LEU A 78 -2.83 6.60 8.85
CA LEU A 78 -2.99 5.15 8.81
C LEU A 78 -2.77 4.56 10.20
N ILE A 79 -3.05 3.28 10.36
CA ILE A 79 -2.86 2.57 11.63
C ILE A 79 -1.94 1.37 11.40
N TYR A 80 -0.99 1.21 12.32
CA TYR A 80 -0.09 0.06 12.34
C TYR A 80 0.15 -0.38 13.77
N ARG A 81 0.53 -1.65 13.94
CA ARG A 81 0.96 -2.21 15.23
C ARG A 81 2.48 -2.35 15.26
N GLN A 82 3.11 -1.84 16.31
CA GLN A 82 4.54 -1.98 16.55
C GLN A 82 4.81 -3.34 17.22
N LYS A 83 5.74 -4.14 16.65
CA LYS A 83 6.00 -5.51 17.12
C LYS A 83 6.59 -5.57 18.53
N THR A 84 7.46 -4.64 18.90
CA THR A 84 8.20 -4.69 20.17
C THR A 84 7.30 -4.50 21.39
N GLU A 85 6.33 -3.59 21.29
CA GLU A 85 5.47 -3.18 22.42
C GLU A 85 4.01 -3.66 22.29
N ASP A 86 3.71 -4.45 21.24
CA ASP A 86 2.35 -4.85 20.85
C ASP A 86 1.33 -3.70 20.85
N ARG A 87 1.79 -2.51 20.44
CA ARG A 87 1.01 -1.28 20.53
C ARG A 87 0.48 -0.86 19.17
N ARG A 88 -0.82 -0.56 19.12
CA ARG A 88 -1.48 0.05 17.96
C ARG A 88 -1.23 1.55 17.95
N LEU A 89 -0.66 2.04 16.86
CA LEU A 89 -0.19 3.42 16.68
C LEU A 89 -0.81 4.04 15.42
N ARG A 90 -1.03 5.34 15.45
CA ARG A 90 -1.41 6.13 14.27
C ARG A 90 -0.15 6.62 13.58
N LEU A 91 -0.06 6.41 12.27
CA LEU A 91 0.93 7.01 11.40
C LEU A 91 0.28 8.23 10.73
N PRO A 92 0.61 9.47 11.11
CA PRO A 92 0.08 10.66 10.45
C PRO A 92 0.51 10.68 8.98
N VAL A 93 -0.45 11.00 8.10
CA VAL A 93 -0.20 11.24 6.68
C VAL A 93 -0.80 12.58 6.29
N ASP A 94 -0.12 13.27 5.38
CA ASP A 94 -0.46 14.61 4.88
C ASP A 94 -0.75 14.55 3.38
N TRP A 95 -1.41 13.47 2.95
CA TRP A 95 -1.71 13.23 1.54
C TRP A 95 -2.69 14.28 1.01
N LYS A 96 -2.18 15.23 0.24
CA LYS A 96 -2.96 16.19 -0.53
C LYS A 96 -2.78 15.89 -2.01
N ILE A 97 -3.89 15.78 -2.73
CA ILE A 97 -3.89 15.33 -4.13
C ILE A 97 -3.05 16.26 -5.01
N GLU A 98 -3.18 17.57 -4.81
CA GLU A 98 -2.47 18.59 -5.58
C GLU A 98 -0.95 18.45 -5.39
N GLU A 99 -0.51 18.29 -4.14
CA GLU A 99 0.91 18.12 -3.82
C GLU A 99 1.46 16.78 -4.34
N ILE A 100 0.67 15.70 -4.24
CA ILE A 100 1.04 14.38 -4.77
C ILE A 100 1.22 14.44 -6.29
N ILE A 101 0.26 15.03 -7.01
CA ILE A 101 0.33 15.17 -8.47
C ILE A 101 1.53 16.03 -8.86
N GLN A 102 1.76 17.14 -8.16
CA GLN A 102 2.87 18.04 -8.44
C GLN A 102 4.23 17.33 -8.28
N ARG A 103 4.46 16.68 -7.13
CA ARG A 103 5.69 15.92 -6.87
C ARG A 103 5.89 14.77 -7.86
N ALA A 104 4.81 14.12 -8.28
CA ALA A 104 4.88 13.01 -9.23
C ALA A 104 5.24 13.49 -10.65
N LYS A 105 4.80 14.70 -11.05
CA LYS A 105 5.20 15.32 -12.32
C LYS A 105 6.66 15.77 -12.30
N GLU A 106 7.12 16.34 -11.19
CA GLU A 106 8.52 16.79 -11.03
C GLU A 106 9.51 15.64 -11.24
N ARG A 107 9.27 14.47 -10.61
CA ARG A 107 10.12 13.27 -10.78
C ARG A 107 10.24 12.79 -12.22
N ILE A 108 9.24 13.08 -13.05
CA ILE A 108 9.21 12.70 -14.46
C ILE A 108 9.95 13.72 -15.32
N GLY A 109 9.83 15.01 -15.01
CA GLY A 109 10.50 16.09 -15.73
C GLY A 109 11.99 16.23 -15.42
N GLU A 110 12.50 15.57 -14.38
CA GLU A 110 13.92 15.49 -14.05
C GLU A 110 14.69 14.41 -14.86
N HIS A 111 14.01 13.68 -15.76
CA HIS A 111 14.60 12.68 -16.67
C HIS A 111 14.45 13.10 -18.14
#